data_AF-A0A8J5EB63-F1
#
_entry.id   AF-A0A8J5EB63-F1
#
_cell.length_a   1.000
_cell.length_b   1.000
_cell.length_c   1.000
_cell.angle_alpha   90.00
_cell.angle_beta   90.00
_cell.angle_gamma   90.00
#
_symmetry.space_group_name_H-M   'P 1'
#
loop_
_entity.id
_entity.type
_entity.pdbx_description
1 polymer ?
#
loop_
_entity_poly.entity_id
_entity_poly.type
_entity_poly.pdbx_seq_one_letter_code
_entity_poly.pdbx_strand_id
1 'polypeptide(L)'
;MSQPEAALNKAYSLAKSAQTAVANRDYGKAIEKHKEAAQQLLQAKKLSTNASVQRALDTMYSHHLGESAKLEGLEHSRLSRIARIDEEEEEKEVLRADMDFAQIVDRFVNLAVSMNNQTEFEFEGPEEDTLSRLKIHVKALERNAQMRSTSLQTLGSKLRAELAEHNETTTRELRAENAQLRAENEKLNAQMTKMKSKWDSLVQNALNKRKERG
;
A
#
# COMPACT_ATOMS: atom_id res chain seq x y z
N MET A 1 33.48 30.48 5.16
CA MET A 1 32.48 30.00 6.14
C MET A 1 33.15 28.98 7.04
N SER A 2 33.01 29.12 8.36
CA SER A 2 33.53 28.10 9.27
C SER A 2 32.71 26.82 9.15
N GLN A 3 33.33 25.64 9.30
CA GLN A 3 32.62 24.36 9.24
C GLN A 3 31.39 24.25 10.17
N PRO A 4 31.38 24.80 11.40
CA PRO A 4 30.18 24.76 12.25
C PRO A 4 29.03 25.64 11.75
N GLU A 5 29.29 26.79 11.12
CA GLU A 5 28.25 27.65 10.54
C GLU A 5 27.53 26.97 9.37
N ALA A 6 28.25 26.22 8.54
CA ALA A 6 27.66 25.47 7.45
C ALA A 6 26.68 24.40 7.94
N ALA A 7 27.04 23.67 9.01
CA ALA A 7 26.17 22.68 9.64
C ALA A 7 24.92 23.31 10.28
N LEU A 8 25.06 24.48 10.92
CA LEU A 8 23.95 25.25 11.49
C LEU A 8 22.98 25.74 10.41
N ASN A 9 23.49 26.32 9.34
CA ASN A 9 22.66 26.79 8.22
C ASN A 9 21.87 25.64 7.57
N LYS A 10 22.51 24.47 7.46
CA LYS A 10 21.85 23.25 6.96
C LYS A 10 20.79 22.74 7.93
N ALA A 11 21.05 22.74 9.25
CA ALA A 11 20.04 22.38 10.25
C ALA A 11 18.82 23.31 10.16
N TYR A 12 19.04 24.61 9.96
CA TYR A 12 17.96 25.59 9.85
C TYR A 12 17.12 25.42 8.59
N SER A 13 17.75 25.15 7.43
CA SER A 13 17.01 24.89 6.20
C SER A 13 16.18 23.60 6.29
N LEU A 14 16.72 22.56 6.92
CA LEU A 14 16.01 21.31 7.20
C LEU A 14 14.83 21.53 8.15
N ALA A 15 15.01 22.32 9.21
CA ALA A 15 13.93 22.67 10.13
C ALA A 15 12.79 23.40 9.42
N LYS A 16 13.10 24.35 8.53
CA LYS A 16 12.10 25.05 7.72
C LYS A 16 11.39 24.10 6.75
N SER A 17 12.14 23.21 6.10
CA SER A 17 11.56 22.17 5.24
C SER A 17 10.64 21.22 6.02
N ALA A 18 10.98 20.89 7.28
CA ALA A 18 10.14 20.07 8.15
C ALA A 18 8.81 20.79 8.45
N GLN A 19 8.86 22.09 8.77
CA GLN A 19 7.64 22.88 8.98
C GLN A 19 6.74 22.93 7.75
N THR A 20 7.31 23.08 6.55
CA THR A 20 6.54 23.00 5.29
C THR A 20 5.89 21.62 5.11
N ALA A 21 6.60 20.54 5.45
CA ALA A 21 6.05 19.19 5.36
C ALA A 21 4.90 18.97 6.37
N VAL A 22 5.03 19.48 7.60
CA VAL A 22 3.93 19.48 8.58
C VAL A 22 2.71 20.24 8.07
N ALA A 23 2.90 21.41 7.46
CA ALA A 23 1.81 22.20 6.89
C ALA A 23 1.08 21.44 5.76
N ASN A 24 1.83 20.64 4.99
CA ASN A 24 1.29 19.78 3.93
C ASN A 24 0.73 18.44 4.45
N ARG A 25 0.69 18.23 5.77
CA ARG A 25 0.28 16.97 6.42
C ARG A 25 1.09 15.74 6.01
N ASP A 26 2.32 15.97 5.54
CA ASP A 26 3.29 14.94 5.20
C ASP A 26 4.18 14.68 6.42
N TYR A 27 3.63 13.94 7.38
CA TYR A 27 4.27 13.72 8.68
C TYR A 27 5.53 12.86 8.56
N GLY A 28 5.55 11.82 7.74
CA GLY A 28 6.73 10.99 7.49
C GLY A 28 7.92 11.81 7.00
N LYS A 29 7.70 12.69 6.01
CA LYS A 29 8.75 13.59 5.51
C LYS A 29 9.18 14.62 6.56
N ALA A 30 8.24 15.15 7.36
CA ALA A 30 8.57 16.08 8.44
C ALA A 30 9.44 15.43 9.54
N ILE A 31 9.15 14.17 9.91
CA ILE A 31 9.91 13.36 10.87
C ILE A 31 11.35 13.20 10.39
N GLU A 32 11.54 12.77 9.15
CA GLU A 32 12.89 12.62 8.58
C GLU A 32 13.67 13.93 8.61
N LYS A 33 13.04 15.04 8.21
CA LYS A 33 13.70 16.35 8.19
C LYS A 33 14.07 16.85 9.58
N HIS A 34 13.27 16.56 10.61
CA HIS A 34 13.64 16.84 12.01
C HIS A 34 14.79 15.96 12.51
N LYS A 35 14.83 14.67 12.15
CA LYS A 35 15.96 13.79 12.46
C LYS A 35 17.25 14.23 11.77
N GLU A 36 17.19 14.59 10.48
CA GLU A 36 18.31 15.14 9.73
C GLU A 36 18.82 16.45 10.35
N ALA A 37 17.91 17.37 10.72
CA ALA A 37 18.28 18.62 11.38
C ALA A 37 19.00 18.36 12.72
N ALA A 38 18.51 17.42 13.52
CA ALA A 38 19.16 17.00 14.77
C ALA A 38 20.58 16.44 14.52
N GLN A 39 20.78 15.63 13.48
CA GLN A 39 22.11 15.13 13.12
C GLN A 39 23.08 16.27 12.74
N GLN A 40 22.61 17.27 12.00
CA GLN A 40 23.43 18.43 11.63
C GLN A 40 23.80 19.27 12.87
N LEU A 41 22.89 19.43 13.83
CA LEU A 41 23.19 20.10 15.11
C LEU A 41 24.22 19.32 15.95
N LEU A 42 24.12 17.99 15.95
CA LEU A 42 25.12 17.14 16.61
C LEU A 42 26.50 17.28 15.96
N GLN A 43 26.56 17.40 14.62
CA GLN A 43 27.80 17.67 13.90
C GLN A 43 28.36 19.06 14.22
N ALA A 44 27.52 20.10 14.23
CA ALA A 44 27.90 21.45 14.64
C ALA A 44 28.44 21.47 16.08
N LYS A 45 27.86 20.68 16.98
CA LYS A 45 28.31 20.56 18.38
C LYS A 45 29.72 19.99 18.47
N LYS A 46 30.00 18.90 17.74
CA LYS A 46 31.34 18.27 17.70
C LYS A 46 32.42 19.21 17.19
N LEU A 47 32.06 20.15 16.33
CA LEU A 47 32.97 21.14 15.73
C LEU A 47 33.10 22.41 16.55
N SER A 48 32.22 22.63 17.53
CA SER A 48 32.25 23.81 18.40
C SER A 48 33.13 23.56 19.61
N THR A 49 34.00 24.51 19.93
CA THR A 49 34.85 24.47 21.14
C THR A 49 34.24 25.25 22.31
N ASN A 50 33.18 26.02 22.07
CA ASN A 50 32.56 26.89 23.08
C ASN A 50 31.45 26.13 23.84
N ALA A 51 31.63 25.95 25.15
CA ALA A 51 30.69 25.24 26.02
C ALA A 51 29.28 25.87 26.09
N SER A 52 29.16 27.18 25.92
CA SER A 52 27.85 27.84 25.83
C SER A 52 27.13 27.49 24.53
N VAL A 53 27.87 27.47 23.42
CA VAL A 53 27.32 27.10 22.10
C VAL A 53 26.94 25.63 22.07
N GLN A 54 27.76 24.74 22.65
CA GLN A 54 27.43 23.32 22.76
C GLN A 54 26.14 23.08 23.55
N ARG A 55 25.92 23.80 24.66
CA ARG A 55 24.67 23.73 25.43
C ARG A 55 23.46 24.20 24.63
N ALA A 56 23.58 25.29 23.89
CA ALA A 56 22.50 25.76 23.02
C ALA A 56 22.16 24.73 21.93
N LEU A 57 23.18 24.11 21.32
CA LEU A 57 23.01 23.07 20.32
C LEU A 57 22.35 21.81 20.90
N ASP A 58 22.64 21.45 22.15
CA ASP A 58 21.96 20.35 22.85
C ASP A 58 20.47 20.60 23.07
N THR A 59 20.10 21.83 23.45
CA THR A 59 18.70 22.23 23.57
C THR A 59 17.98 22.13 22.23
N MET A 60 18.59 22.64 21.15
CA MET A 60 18.01 22.56 19.81
C MET A 60 17.91 21.12 19.29
N TYR A 61 18.93 20.30 19.56
CA TYR A 61 18.93 18.88 19.24
C TYR A 61 17.77 18.15 19.91
N SER A 62 17.61 18.37 21.22
CA SER A 62 16.54 17.76 22.01
C SER A 62 15.16 18.22 21.55
N HIS A 63 15.02 19.51 21.18
CA HIS A 63 13.81 20.04 20.60
C HIS A 63 13.41 19.31 19.31
N HIS A 64 14.34 19.13 18.37
CA HIS A 64 14.03 18.45 17.11
C HIS A 64 13.72 16.96 17.27
N LEU A 65 14.36 16.27 18.21
CA LEU A 65 13.98 14.90 18.56
C LEU A 65 12.59 14.83 19.19
N GLY A 66 12.26 15.77 20.08
CA GLY A 66 10.94 15.86 20.69
C GLY A 66 9.83 16.10 19.66
N GLU A 67 10.06 17.01 18.71
CA GLU A 67 9.11 17.25 17.61
C GLU A 67 8.97 16.05 16.69
N SER A 68 10.07 15.37 16.35
CA SER A 68 10.02 14.11 15.59
C SER A 68 9.15 13.06 16.29
N ALA A 69 9.35 12.84 17.60
CA ALA A 69 8.60 11.82 18.35
C ALA A 69 7.09 12.16 18.44
N LYS A 70 6.74 13.45 18.60
CA LYS A 70 5.34 13.89 18.56
C LYS A 70 4.68 13.59 17.22
N LEU A 71 5.40 13.87 16.12
CA LEU A 71 4.92 13.62 14.77
C LEU A 71 4.78 12.12 14.48
N GLU A 72 5.69 11.27 14.98
CA GLU A 72 5.57 9.82 14.87
C GLU A 72 4.27 9.30 15.52
N GLY A 73 3.90 9.84 16.69
CA GLY A 73 2.62 9.50 17.33
C GLY A 73 1.40 9.93 16.50
N LEU A 74 1.47 11.10 15.85
CA LEU A 74 0.42 11.60 14.96
C LEU A 74 0.32 10.78 13.66
N GLU A 75 1.47 10.41 13.08
CA GLU A 75 1.54 9.59 11.89
C GLU A 75 0.99 8.19 12.15
N HIS A 76 1.38 7.56 13.26
CA HIS A 76 0.83 6.27 13.66
C HIS A 76 -0.69 6.34 13.82
N SER A 77 -1.19 7.38 14.51
CA SER A 77 -2.63 7.61 14.66
C SER A 77 -3.36 7.88 13.35
N ARG A 78 -2.66 8.43 12.33
CA ARG A 78 -3.21 8.64 10.99
C ARG A 78 -3.28 7.32 10.23
N LEU A 79 -2.19 6.55 10.24
CA LEU A 79 -2.11 5.25 9.57
C LEU A 79 -3.11 4.25 10.15
N SER A 80 -3.26 4.19 11.48
CA SER A 80 -4.28 3.34 12.11
C SER A 80 -5.71 3.76 11.74
N ARG A 81 -5.97 5.05 11.51
CA ARG A 81 -7.28 5.51 11.03
C ARG A 81 -7.52 5.11 9.58
N ILE A 82 -6.52 5.20 8.73
CA ILE A 82 -6.62 4.77 7.32
C ILE A 82 -6.88 3.27 7.25
N ALA A 83 -6.12 2.45 7.99
CA ALA A 83 -6.31 1.00 8.02
C ALA A 83 -7.75 0.59 8.43
N ARG A 84 -8.35 1.31 9.39
CA ARG A 84 -9.75 1.08 9.78
C ARG A 84 -10.75 1.48 8.70
N ILE A 85 -10.48 2.53 7.94
CA ILE A 85 -11.34 2.95 6.83
C ILE A 85 -11.27 1.91 5.71
N ASP A 86 -10.07 1.40 5.41
CA ASP A 86 -9.88 0.37 4.40
C ASP A 86 -10.63 -0.92 4.79
N GLU A 87 -10.55 -1.34 6.07
CA GLU A 87 -11.36 -2.47 6.61
C GLU A 87 -12.87 -2.20 6.51
N GLU A 88 -13.34 -1.00 6.87
CA GLU A 88 -14.76 -0.62 6.75
C GLU A 88 -15.25 -0.52 5.29
N GLU A 89 -14.38 -0.15 4.34
CA GLU A 89 -14.71 -0.12 2.91
C GLU A 89 -14.79 -1.54 2.33
N GLU A 90 -13.89 -2.44 2.72
CA GLU A 90 -13.97 -3.86 2.37
C GLU A 90 -15.26 -4.50 2.89
N GLU A 91 -15.64 -4.24 4.15
CA GLU A 91 -16.91 -4.73 4.71
C GLU A 91 -18.12 -4.17 3.96
N LYS A 92 -18.09 -2.90 3.54
CA LYS A 92 -19.17 -2.29 2.75
C LYS A 92 -19.25 -2.84 1.33
N GLU A 93 -18.13 -3.18 0.70
CA GLU A 93 -18.13 -3.84 -0.61
C GLU A 93 -18.69 -5.25 -0.53
N VAL A 94 -18.33 -6.02 0.50
CA VAL A 94 -18.92 -7.35 0.75
C VAL A 94 -20.42 -7.23 0.97
N LEU A 95 -20.88 -6.28 1.80
CA LEU A 95 -22.31 -6.03 2.02
C LEU A 95 -23.05 -5.57 0.75
N ARG A 96 -22.42 -4.78 -0.13
CA ARG A 96 -22.99 -4.43 -1.43
C ARG A 96 -23.09 -5.65 -2.34
N ALA A 97 -22.05 -6.47 -2.40
CA ALA A 97 -22.05 -7.69 -3.20
C ALA A 97 -23.14 -8.67 -2.75
N ASP A 98 -23.34 -8.82 -1.44
CA ASP A 98 -24.41 -9.63 -0.86
C ASP A 98 -25.81 -9.06 -1.17
N MET A 99 -25.95 -7.73 -1.11
CA MET A 99 -27.22 -7.06 -1.46
C MET A 99 -27.53 -7.18 -2.96
N ASP A 100 -26.52 -7.07 -3.83
CA ASP A 100 -26.66 -7.27 -5.28
C ASP A 100 -27.02 -8.72 -5.58
N PHE A 101 -26.40 -9.69 -4.90
CA PHE A 101 -26.76 -11.10 -5.02
C PHE A 101 -28.21 -11.36 -4.59
N ALA A 102 -28.65 -10.79 -3.46
CA ALA A 102 -30.03 -10.90 -3.00
C ALA A 102 -31.03 -10.29 -4.00
N GLN A 103 -30.72 -9.13 -4.60
CA GLN A 103 -31.55 -8.54 -5.65
C GLN A 103 -31.58 -9.37 -6.93
N ILE A 104 -30.46 -9.99 -7.31
CA ILE A 104 -30.39 -10.91 -8.45
C ILE A 104 -31.25 -12.14 -8.20
N VAL A 105 -31.16 -12.73 -7.01
CA VAL A 105 -31.98 -13.89 -6.61
C VAL A 105 -33.47 -13.52 -6.59
N ASP A 106 -33.84 -12.38 -6.02
CA ASP A 106 -35.23 -11.92 -5.97
C ASP A 106 -35.79 -11.66 -7.39
N ARG A 107 -35.02 -11.05 -8.29
CA ARG A 107 -35.41 -10.92 -9.70
C ARG A 107 -35.56 -12.28 -10.39
N PHE A 108 -34.69 -13.24 -10.06
CA PHE A 108 -34.74 -14.58 -10.65
C PHE A 108 -35.96 -15.36 -10.16
N VAL A 109 -36.29 -15.27 -8.87
CA VAL A 109 -37.48 -15.87 -8.26
C VAL A 109 -38.75 -15.22 -8.81
N ASN A 110 -38.81 -13.89 -8.88
CA ASN A 110 -39.95 -13.18 -9.45
C ASN A 110 -40.13 -13.49 -10.95
N LEU A 111 -39.03 -13.66 -11.70
CA LEU A 111 -39.09 -14.11 -13.09
C LEU A 111 -39.59 -15.55 -13.19
N ALA A 112 -39.12 -16.46 -12.35
CA ALA A 112 -39.57 -17.86 -12.32
C ALA A 112 -41.07 -17.97 -11.94
N VAL A 113 -41.53 -17.20 -10.94
CA VAL A 113 -42.95 -17.13 -10.56
C VAL A 113 -43.79 -16.52 -11.69
N SER A 114 -43.31 -15.46 -12.34
CA SER A 114 -43.98 -14.88 -13.51
C SER A 114 -44.06 -15.86 -14.69
N MET A 115 -43.06 -16.71 -14.89
CA MET A 115 -43.07 -17.75 -15.93
C MET A 115 -44.00 -18.92 -15.57
N ASN A 116 -44.13 -19.24 -14.27
CA ASN A 116 -44.98 -20.33 -13.78
C ASN A 116 -46.47 -19.91 -13.65
N ASN A 117 -46.75 -18.61 -13.54
CA ASN A 117 -48.13 -18.08 -13.56
C ASN A 117 -48.67 -17.83 -14.99
N GLN A 118 -47.86 -18.07 -16.03
CA GLN A 118 -48.32 -18.03 -17.43
C GLN A 118 -48.81 -19.41 -17.93
N THR A 119 -48.81 -20.43 -17.08
CA THR A 119 -49.16 -21.82 -17.46
C THR A 119 -50.63 -22.20 -17.28
N GLU A 120 -51.48 -21.30 -16.80
CA GLU A 120 -52.93 -21.51 -16.73
C GLU A 120 -53.64 -20.57 -17.70
N PHE A 121 -53.61 -20.94 -18.98
CA PHE A 121 -54.53 -20.40 -19.98
C PHE A 121 -55.52 -21.51 -20.31
N GLU A 122 -56.76 -21.39 -19.84
CA GLU A 122 -57.85 -22.24 -20.28
C GLU A 122 -58.00 -22.07 -21.79
N PHE A 123 -57.71 -23.15 -22.52
CA PHE A 123 -57.66 -23.15 -23.97
C PHE A 123 -59.01 -23.61 -24.52
N GLU A 124 -59.93 -22.66 -24.72
CA GLU A 124 -60.97 -22.84 -25.74
C GLU A 124 -60.29 -22.83 -27.12
N GLY A 125 -60.55 -23.86 -27.92
CA GLY A 125 -59.72 -24.26 -29.06
C GLY A 125 -59.39 -23.14 -30.06
N PRO A 126 -58.15 -23.07 -30.58
CA PRO A 126 -57.71 -22.03 -31.48
C PRO A 126 -58.06 -22.33 -32.93
N GLU A 127 -58.47 -21.31 -33.66
CA GLU A 127 -58.30 -21.28 -35.10
C GLU A 127 -56.80 -21.40 -35.46
N GLU A 128 -56.50 -22.16 -36.52
CA GLU A 128 -55.18 -22.64 -36.98
C GLU A 128 -54.09 -21.55 -37.09
N ASP A 129 -54.47 -20.28 -37.22
CA ASP A 129 -53.57 -19.13 -37.36
C ASP A 129 -52.88 -18.72 -36.05
N THR A 130 -53.52 -18.90 -34.90
CA THR A 130 -52.96 -18.49 -33.60
C THR A 130 -51.87 -19.44 -33.09
N LEU A 131 -52.03 -20.75 -33.32
CA LEU A 131 -51.03 -21.77 -32.98
C LEU A 131 -49.73 -21.58 -33.76
N SER A 132 -49.85 -21.18 -35.03
CA SER A 132 -48.70 -20.90 -35.91
C SER A 132 -47.91 -19.67 -35.43
N ARG A 133 -48.60 -18.61 -35.00
CA ARG A 133 -47.97 -17.41 -34.41
C ARG A 133 -47.26 -17.72 -33.09
N LEU A 134 -47.88 -18.54 -32.23
CA LEU A 134 -47.28 -18.94 -30.95
C LEU A 134 -45.98 -19.74 -31.15
N LYS A 135 -45.96 -20.70 -32.10
CA LYS A 135 -44.76 -21.46 -32.45
C LYS A 135 -43.60 -20.58 -32.93
N ILE A 136 -43.90 -19.51 -33.67
CA ILE A 136 -42.89 -18.54 -34.14
C ILE A 136 -42.31 -17.76 -32.95
N HIS A 137 -43.15 -17.32 -32.02
CA HIS A 137 -42.72 -16.60 -30.83
C HIS A 137 -41.85 -17.46 -29.90
N VAL A 138 -42.23 -18.71 -29.65
CA VAL A 138 -41.43 -19.65 -28.84
C VAL A 138 -40.05 -19.85 -29.46
N LYS A 139 -39.98 -20.10 -30.77
CA LYS A 139 -38.69 -20.23 -31.48
C LYS A 139 -37.83 -18.97 -31.42
N ALA A 140 -38.45 -17.78 -31.41
CA ALA A 140 -37.72 -16.53 -31.28
C ALA A 140 -37.14 -16.35 -29.86
N LEU A 141 -37.89 -16.72 -28.83
CA LEU A 141 -37.44 -16.70 -27.44
C LEU A 141 -36.31 -17.71 -27.18
N GLU A 142 -36.43 -18.93 -27.70
CA GLU A 142 -35.38 -19.95 -27.63
C GLU A 142 -34.06 -19.47 -28.24
N ARG A 143 -34.13 -18.86 -29.43
CA ARG A 143 -32.95 -18.27 -30.08
C ARG A 143 -32.34 -17.13 -29.25
N ASN A 144 -33.19 -16.28 -28.65
CA ASN A 144 -32.72 -15.18 -27.80
C ASN A 144 -32.01 -15.73 -26.54
N ALA A 145 -32.60 -16.72 -25.87
CA ALA A 145 -31.99 -17.39 -24.73
C ALA A 145 -30.64 -18.04 -25.08
N GLN A 146 -30.57 -18.71 -26.24
CA GLN A 146 -29.33 -19.31 -26.73
C GLN A 146 -28.24 -18.27 -26.99
N MET A 147 -28.58 -17.14 -27.63
CA MET A 147 -27.65 -16.04 -27.87
C MET A 147 -27.16 -15.38 -26.57
N ARG A 148 -28.04 -15.24 -25.57
CA ARG A 148 -27.64 -14.74 -24.25
C ARG A 148 -26.71 -15.71 -23.54
N SER A 149 -27.01 -17.00 -23.60
CA SER A 149 -26.19 -18.06 -23.00
C SER A 149 -24.76 -18.05 -23.58
N THR A 150 -24.62 -18.01 -24.92
CA THR A 150 -23.30 -17.96 -25.56
C THR A 150 -22.54 -16.68 -25.26
N SER A 151 -23.23 -15.53 -25.17
CA SER A 151 -22.64 -14.26 -24.77
C SER A 151 -22.09 -14.29 -23.34
N LEU A 152 -22.86 -14.85 -22.40
CA LEU A 152 -22.43 -15.01 -21.01
C LEU A 152 -21.25 -15.99 -20.89
N GLN A 153 -21.27 -17.10 -21.63
CA GLN A 153 -20.14 -18.04 -21.66
C GLN A 153 -18.86 -17.40 -22.21
N THR A 154 -19.00 -16.53 -23.21
CA THR A 154 -17.88 -15.78 -23.79
C THR A 154 -17.32 -14.78 -22.78
N LEU A 155 -18.19 -14.02 -22.11
CA LEU A 155 -17.80 -13.07 -21.07
C LEU A 155 -17.12 -13.78 -19.89
N GLY A 156 -17.69 -14.88 -19.41
CA GLY A 156 -17.12 -15.68 -18.33
C GLY A 156 -15.77 -16.30 -18.69
N SER A 157 -15.52 -16.57 -19.97
CA SER A 157 -14.20 -17.02 -20.43
C SER A 157 -13.18 -15.88 -20.47
N LYS A 158 -13.60 -14.67 -20.89
CA LYS A 158 -12.73 -13.47 -20.86
C LYS A 158 -12.33 -13.09 -19.44
N LEU A 159 -13.28 -13.01 -18.52
CA LEU A 159 -13.01 -12.65 -17.13
C LEU A 159 -12.04 -13.64 -16.46
N ARG A 160 -12.16 -14.94 -16.74
CA ARG A 160 -11.22 -15.94 -16.25
C ARG A 160 -9.81 -15.75 -16.83
N ALA A 161 -9.69 -15.36 -18.09
CA ALA A 161 -8.41 -15.07 -18.72
C ALA A 161 -7.76 -13.82 -18.13
N GLU A 162 -8.51 -12.73 -17.98
CA GLU A 162 -8.04 -11.48 -17.37
C GLU A 162 -7.59 -11.71 -15.92
N LEU A 163 -8.36 -12.48 -15.14
CA LEU A 163 -7.98 -12.84 -13.77
C LEU A 163 -6.68 -13.67 -13.73
N ALA A 164 -6.51 -14.60 -14.67
CA ALA A 164 -5.29 -15.40 -14.76
C ALA A 164 -4.06 -14.54 -15.13
N GLU A 165 -4.21 -13.63 -16.08
CA GLU A 165 -3.16 -12.70 -16.51
C GLU A 165 -2.76 -11.74 -15.39
N HIS A 166 -3.75 -11.16 -14.69
CA HIS A 166 -3.52 -10.30 -13.54
C HIS A 166 -2.72 -11.05 -12.46
N ASN A 167 -3.16 -12.25 -12.08
CA ASN A 167 -2.49 -13.07 -11.08
C ASN A 167 -1.04 -13.44 -11.50
N GLU A 168 -0.81 -13.77 -12.77
CA GLU A 168 0.54 -14.06 -13.27
C GLU A 168 1.45 -12.82 -13.14
N THR A 169 0.92 -11.65 -13.51
CA THR A 169 1.64 -10.37 -13.48
C THR A 169 2.04 -10.01 -12.07
N THR A 170 1.09 -10.01 -11.13
CA THR A 170 1.36 -9.75 -9.71
C THR A 170 2.38 -10.75 -9.15
N THR A 171 2.27 -12.03 -9.49
CA THR A 171 3.22 -13.04 -9.01
C THR A 171 4.63 -12.81 -9.59
N ARG A 172 4.74 -12.36 -10.85
CA ARG A 172 6.01 -12.02 -11.49
C ARG A 172 6.66 -10.80 -10.83
N GLU A 173 5.89 -9.76 -10.53
CA GLU A 173 6.36 -8.56 -9.83
C GLU A 173 6.87 -8.89 -8.43
N LEU A 174 6.10 -9.63 -7.64
CA LEU A 174 6.51 -10.08 -6.30
C LEU A 174 7.80 -10.90 -6.33
N ARG A 175 7.99 -11.77 -7.34
CA ARG A 175 9.25 -12.52 -7.50
C ARG A 175 10.42 -11.60 -7.83
N ALA A 176 10.22 -10.60 -8.67
CA ALA A 176 11.25 -9.64 -9.04
C ALA A 176 11.68 -8.78 -7.84
N GLU A 177 10.72 -8.27 -7.07
CA GLU A 177 10.98 -7.51 -5.84
C GLU A 177 11.73 -8.38 -4.81
N ASN A 178 11.29 -9.61 -4.59
CA ASN A 178 11.96 -10.52 -3.66
C ASN A 178 13.42 -10.81 -4.07
N ALA A 179 13.68 -10.94 -5.37
CA ALA A 179 15.03 -11.10 -5.90
C ALA A 179 15.90 -9.85 -5.64
N GLN A 180 15.35 -8.65 -5.80
CA GLN A 180 16.05 -7.40 -5.49
C GLN A 180 16.38 -7.29 -4.00
N LEU A 181 15.41 -7.57 -3.13
CA LEU A 181 15.61 -7.55 -1.67
C LEU A 181 16.67 -8.54 -1.22
N ARG A 182 16.74 -9.74 -1.84
CA ARG A 182 17.81 -10.70 -1.56
C ARG A 182 19.19 -10.18 -1.96
N ALA A 183 19.31 -9.60 -3.16
CA ALA A 183 20.57 -9.04 -3.63
C ALA A 183 21.03 -7.86 -2.75
N GLU A 184 20.11 -7.02 -2.28
CA GLU A 184 20.43 -5.94 -1.35
C GLU A 184 20.88 -6.48 0.02
N ASN A 185 20.19 -7.51 0.54
CA ASN A 185 20.60 -8.18 1.77
C ASN A 185 22.01 -8.78 1.68
N GLU A 186 22.33 -9.45 0.57
CA GLU A 186 23.67 -9.98 0.32
C GLU A 186 24.74 -8.88 0.32
N LYS A 187 24.45 -7.74 -0.33
CA LYS A 187 25.33 -6.57 -0.35
C LYS A 187 25.57 -6.00 1.05
N LEU A 188 24.51 -5.86 1.85
CA LEU A 188 24.61 -5.38 3.22
C LEU A 188 25.41 -6.36 4.10
N ASN A 189 25.16 -7.67 3.96
CA ASN A 189 25.92 -8.69 4.67
C ASN A 189 27.42 -8.68 4.30
N ALA A 190 27.75 -8.48 3.03
CA ALA A 190 29.13 -8.33 2.59
C ALA A 190 29.80 -7.08 3.19
N GLN A 191 29.08 -5.96 3.25
CA GLN A 191 29.57 -4.74 3.90
C GLN A 191 29.79 -4.94 5.41
N MET A 192 28.84 -5.58 6.10
CA MET A 192 28.96 -5.89 7.52
C MET A 192 30.17 -6.79 7.79
N THR A 193 30.38 -7.83 6.97
CA THR A 193 31.54 -8.73 7.06
C THR A 193 32.86 -7.97 6.90
N LYS A 194 32.92 -7.05 5.92
CA LYS A 194 34.10 -6.20 5.70
C LYS A 194 34.37 -5.26 6.88
N MET A 195 33.33 -4.67 7.46
CA MET A 195 33.45 -3.82 8.64
C MET A 195 33.93 -4.59 9.86
N LYS A 196 33.38 -5.79 10.08
CA LYS A 196 33.81 -6.69 11.17
C LYS A 196 35.28 -7.07 11.04
N SER A 197 35.72 -7.47 9.85
CA SER A 197 37.14 -7.79 9.60
C SER A 197 38.06 -6.58 9.86
N LYS A 198 37.67 -5.37 9.44
CA LYS A 198 38.41 -4.14 9.75
C LYS A 198 38.48 -3.86 11.25
N TRP A 199 37.36 -4.04 11.94
CA TRP A 199 37.28 -3.88 13.39
C TRP A 199 38.22 -4.86 14.10
N ASP A 200 38.16 -6.15 13.75
CA ASP A 200 39.01 -7.19 14.33
C ASP A 200 40.49 -6.89 14.09
N SER A 201 40.87 -6.41 12.90
CA SER A 201 42.24 -5.98 12.60
C SER A 201 42.70 -4.79 13.46
N LEU A 202 41.84 -3.79 13.68
CA LEU A 202 42.14 -2.67 14.57
C LEU A 202 42.33 -3.12 16.02
N VAL A 203 41.48 -4.03 16.49
CA VAL A 203 41.59 -4.62 17.84
C VAL A 203 42.91 -5.38 17.98
N GLN A 204 43.27 -6.24 17.01
CA GLN A 204 44.54 -6.98 17.04
C GLN A 204 45.75 -6.06 17.00
N ASN A 205 45.73 -5.02 16.16
CA ASN A 205 46.81 -4.03 16.10
C ASN A 205 46.98 -3.28 17.43
N ALA A 206 45.87 -2.92 18.09
CA ALA A 206 45.92 -2.28 19.41
C ALA A 206 46.49 -3.22 20.49
N LEU A 207 46.11 -4.51 20.46
CA LEU A 207 46.64 -5.52 21.37
C LEU A 207 48.15 -5.73 21.17
N ASN A 208 48.61 -5.84 19.92
CA ASN A 208 50.04 -6.01 19.60
C ASN A 208 50.87 -4.81 20.07
N LYS A 209 50.41 -3.57 19.79
CA LYS A 209 51.09 -2.36 20.28
C LYS A 209 51.18 -2.28 21.81
N ARG A 210 50.23 -2.87 22.54
CA ARG A 210 50.27 -2.92 24.00
C ARG A 210 51.32 -3.92 24.49
N LYS A 211 51.49 -5.05 23.81
CA LYS A 211 52.53 -6.05 24.12
C LYS A 211 53.94 -5.54 23.84
N GLU A 212 54.12 -4.70 22.82
CA GLU A 212 55.44 -4.11 22.49
C GLU A 212 55.89 -3.02 23.50
N ARG A 213 54.97 -2.50 24.33
CA ARG A 213 55.23 -1.40 25.27
C ARG A 213 55.34 -1.83 26.73
N GLY A 214 55.02 -3.07 27.05
CA GLY A 214 55.11 -3.64 28.41
C GLY A 214 56.25 -4.63 28.49
#